data_AF-A0A418EEA9-F1
#
_entry.id   AF-A0A418EEA9-F1
#
_cell.length_a   1.000
_cell.length_b   1.000
_cell.length_c   1.000
_cell.angle_alpha   90.00
_cell.angle_beta   90.00
_cell.angle_gamma   90.00
#
_symmetry.space_group_name_H-M   'P 1'
#
loop_
_entity.id
_entity.type
_entity.pdbx_description
1 polymer ?
#
loop_
_entity_poly.entity_id
_entity_poly.type
_entity_poly.pdbx_seq_one_letter_code
_entity_poly.pdbx_strand_id
1 'polypeptide(L)'
;MKDKRFDNGEVASQGSKVQWCPSTTLDVSKHRQIFCRGVHVDVRALQQRSNQVDGVRVCCVMQRCKAMVVHNVHTKGTSSYGKRHNKTHTICRRCGKSSYHIQKSTCGSCGYPAAKLRKYNWSVKALRRRTTGTGRMRYLKTVPRKFKNGFREGSQAVSKKAATN
;
A
#
# COMPACT_ATOMS: atom_id res chain seq x y z
N MET A 1 -19.83 -19.78 -32.31
CA MET A 1 -20.99 -19.02 -31.80
C MET A 1 -20.54 -18.16 -30.61
N LYS A 2 -20.36 -16.86 -30.90
CA LYS A 2 -20.22 -15.70 -30.00
C LYS A 2 -19.00 -15.65 -29.05
N ASP A 3 -17.86 -15.31 -29.64
CA ASP A 3 -16.80 -14.55 -28.96
C ASP A 3 -17.32 -13.13 -28.69
N LYS A 4 -17.43 -12.72 -27.42
CA LYS A 4 -17.68 -11.32 -27.07
C LYS A 4 -16.34 -10.59 -26.93
N ARG A 5 -15.96 -9.87 -27.99
CA ARG A 5 -15.09 -8.70 -27.91
C ARG A 5 -15.70 -7.74 -26.88
N PHE A 6 -14.88 -7.30 -25.94
CA PHE A 6 -15.21 -6.23 -25.01
C PHE A 6 -14.54 -4.97 -25.56
N ASP A 7 -15.34 -4.08 -26.15
CA ASP A 7 -14.89 -2.80 -26.66
C ASP A 7 -14.36 -1.93 -25.51
N ASN A 8 -13.11 -1.48 -25.63
CA ASN A 8 -12.54 -0.47 -24.74
C ASN A 8 -13.02 0.89 -25.24
N GLY A 9 -13.87 1.53 -24.45
CA GLY A 9 -14.26 2.93 -24.65
C GLY A 9 -13.07 3.86 -24.46
N GLU A 10 -12.81 4.62 -25.50
CA GLU A 10 -11.87 5.72 -25.64
C GLU A 10 -12.23 6.83 -24.64
N VAL A 11 -11.35 7.11 -23.67
CA VAL A 11 -11.51 8.26 -22.77
C VAL A 11 -10.55 9.35 -23.25
N ALA A 12 -11.14 10.37 -23.84
CA ALA A 12 -10.48 11.53 -24.44
C ALA A 12 -9.54 12.24 -23.44
N SER A 13 -8.30 12.40 -23.88
CA SER A 13 -7.28 13.23 -23.26
C SER A 13 -7.62 14.71 -23.45
N GLN A 14 -7.93 15.43 -22.36
CA GLN A 14 -7.90 16.89 -22.35
C GLN A 14 -6.62 17.34 -21.66
N GLY A 15 -5.62 17.67 -22.46
CA GLY A 15 -4.36 18.27 -21.99
C GLY A 15 -4.59 19.72 -21.60
N SER A 16 -4.36 20.05 -20.33
CA SER A 16 -4.25 21.43 -19.86
C SER A 16 -2.88 21.99 -20.23
N LYS A 17 -2.85 22.84 -21.25
CA LYS A 17 -1.69 23.62 -21.69
C LYS A 17 -1.36 24.66 -20.60
N VAL A 18 -0.28 24.45 -19.85
CA VAL A 18 0.20 25.41 -18.85
C VAL A 18 1.02 26.48 -19.58
N GLN A 19 0.42 27.66 -19.72
CA GLN A 19 1.07 28.84 -20.29
C GLN A 19 1.72 29.64 -19.17
N TRP A 20 3.04 29.80 -19.21
CA TRP A 20 3.79 30.67 -18.31
C TRP A 20 3.53 32.13 -18.71
N CYS A 21 3.11 32.96 -17.75
CA CYS A 21 3.12 34.41 -17.88
C CYS A 21 4.26 34.99 -17.03
N PRO A 22 5.09 35.89 -17.58
CA PRO A 22 6.21 36.48 -16.87
C PRO A 22 5.75 37.57 -15.89
N SER A 23 6.51 37.63 -14.80
CA SER A 23 6.54 38.63 -13.74
C SER A 23 6.33 40.08 -14.18
N THR A 24 5.40 40.78 -13.52
CA THR A 24 5.42 42.25 -13.40
C THR A 24 5.27 42.64 -11.93
N THR A 25 6.26 43.40 -11.48
CA THR A 25 6.40 44.08 -10.19
C THR A 25 5.38 45.19 -10.05
N LEU A 26 4.66 45.26 -8.93
CA LEU A 26 3.96 46.47 -8.50
C LEU A 26 4.35 46.83 -7.06
N ASP A 27 4.95 48.00 -6.98
CA ASP A 27 5.39 48.80 -5.84
C ASP A 27 4.21 49.30 -4.99
N VAL A 28 4.30 49.18 -3.67
CA VAL A 28 3.26 49.62 -2.71
C VAL A 28 3.87 50.62 -1.73
N SER A 29 4.07 51.85 -2.21
CA SER A 29 4.25 53.03 -1.36
C SER A 29 3.02 53.92 -1.45
N LYS A 30 2.48 54.31 -0.27
CA LYS A 30 1.44 55.34 0.02
C LYS A 30 0.03 54.82 0.38
N HIS A 31 -0.25 54.73 1.68
CA HIS A 31 -1.33 55.46 2.37
C HIS A 31 -1.34 55.04 3.85
N ARG A 32 -0.86 55.90 4.75
CA ARG A 32 -1.54 57.05 5.39
C ARG A 32 -2.47 56.61 6.53
N GLN A 33 -2.04 56.98 7.72
CA GLN A 33 -2.62 56.75 9.05
C GLN A 33 -3.97 57.45 9.22
N ILE A 34 -4.86 56.87 10.03
CA ILE A 34 -5.90 57.59 10.78
C ILE A 34 -5.88 57.09 12.23
N PHE A 35 -5.63 58.05 13.13
CA PHE A 35 -5.66 57.99 14.58
C PHE A 35 -7.11 58.05 15.08
N CYS A 36 -7.43 57.41 16.21
CA CYS A 36 -8.22 58.03 17.29
C CYS A 36 -8.20 57.18 18.58
N ARG A 37 -7.61 57.77 19.64
CA ARG A 37 -7.97 57.80 21.08
C ARG A 37 -9.12 56.86 21.51
N GLY A 38 -9.07 55.99 22.52
CA GLY A 38 -8.31 55.93 23.77
C GLY A 38 -9.30 56.02 24.94
N VAL A 39 -9.50 54.97 25.75
CA VAL A 39 -10.02 55.05 27.15
C VAL A 39 -9.60 53.80 27.95
N HIS A 40 -9.56 54.02 29.26
CA HIS A 40 -8.92 53.36 30.40
C HIS A 40 -9.52 52.00 30.86
N VAL A 41 -8.77 51.38 31.78
CA VAL A 41 -8.73 50.01 32.30
C VAL A 41 -9.94 49.61 33.18
N ASP A 42 -10.29 48.32 33.23
CA ASP A 42 -10.46 47.59 34.51
C ASP A 42 -10.44 46.05 34.34
N VAL A 43 -9.33 45.42 34.74
CA VAL A 43 -9.15 43.96 34.79
C VAL A 43 -9.24 43.54 36.26
N ARG A 44 -10.46 43.25 36.72
CA ARG A 44 -10.71 42.57 38.01
C ARG A 44 -11.97 41.73 37.91
N ALA A 45 -11.87 40.58 37.27
CA ALA A 45 -12.82 39.49 37.47
C ALA A 45 -12.23 38.15 37.00
N LEU A 46 -12.28 37.18 37.91
CA LEU A 46 -12.34 35.75 37.62
C LEU A 46 -11.05 35.06 37.17
N GLN A 47 -10.16 34.96 38.15
CA GLN A 47 -9.27 33.82 38.30
C GLN A 47 -10.12 32.53 38.53
N GLN A 48 -9.81 31.51 37.71
CA GLN A 48 -10.06 30.07 37.89
C GLN A 48 -11.47 29.51 37.65
N ARG A 49 -11.69 28.97 36.44
CA ARG A 49 -11.83 27.51 36.23
C ARG A 49 -12.05 27.19 34.74
N SER A 50 -11.00 26.72 34.07
CA SER A 50 -11.14 25.80 32.95
C SER A 50 -9.84 25.04 32.74
N ASN A 51 -9.90 23.72 32.97
CA ASN A 51 -8.91 22.75 32.52
C ASN A 51 -8.72 22.93 31.01
N GLN A 52 -7.61 23.53 30.59
CA GLN A 52 -7.27 23.71 29.19
C GLN A 52 -6.27 22.62 28.79
N VAL A 53 -6.81 21.61 28.11
CA VAL A 53 -6.06 20.83 27.13
C VAL A 53 -5.51 21.77 26.07
N ASP A 54 -4.32 21.45 25.59
CA ASP A 54 -3.55 22.13 24.54
C ASP A 54 -2.64 23.27 25.03
N GLY A 55 -1.35 22.93 25.10
CA GLY A 55 -0.25 23.81 25.47
C GLY A 55 -0.08 24.97 24.51
N VAL A 56 -0.71 26.10 24.84
CA VAL A 56 -0.35 27.40 24.30
C VAL A 56 0.41 28.15 25.37
N ARG A 57 1.74 28.19 25.25
CA ARG A 57 2.55 29.20 25.95
C ARG A 57 2.33 30.52 25.22
N VAL A 58 1.36 31.31 25.70
CA VAL A 58 1.15 32.69 25.25
C VAL A 58 2.25 33.55 25.89
N CYS A 59 3.33 33.80 25.15
CA CYS A 59 4.22 34.92 25.46
C CYS A 59 3.68 36.13 24.70
N CYS A 60 2.87 36.95 25.36
CA CYS A 60 2.33 38.17 24.79
C CYS A 60 3.28 39.34 25.09
N VAL A 61 4.16 39.67 24.14
CA VAL A 61 4.82 40.99 24.10
C VAL A 61 4.78 41.52 22.66
N MET A 62 3.99 42.58 22.47
CA MET A 62 4.01 43.56 21.37
C MET A 62 3.49 43.13 19.98
N GLN A 63 2.58 43.95 19.47
CA GLN A 63 1.72 43.75 18.30
C GLN A 63 2.46 43.58 16.96
N ARG A 64 2.32 42.39 16.36
CA ARG A 64 1.81 42.18 14.99
C ARG A 64 1.62 40.68 14.72
N CYS A 65 0.66 40.08 15.41
CA CYS A 65 0.26 38.71 15.13
C CYS A 65 -0.65 38.70 13.89
N LYS A 66 -0.05 38.60 12.68
CA LYS A 66 -0.75 37.84 11.64
C LYS A 66 -1.00 36.48 12.28
N ALA A 67 -2.25 36.17 12.59
CA ALA A 67 -2.64 34.81 12.88
C ALA A 67 -2.38 34.01 11.60
N MET A 68 -1.13 33.57 11.39
CA MET A 68 -0.89 32.38 10.61
C MET A 68 -1.54 31.29 11.44
N VAL A 69 -2.80 31.01 11.12
CA VAL A 69 -3.40 29.74 11.47
C VAL A 69 -2.54 28.71 10.75
N VAL A 70 -1.49 28.24 11.43
CA VAL A 70 -0.78 27.04 11.03
C VAL A 70 -1.79 25.95 11.29
N HIS A 71 -2.66 25.70 10.29
CA HIS A 71 -3.46 24.51 10.28
C HIS A 71 -2.46 23.38 10.48
N ASN A 72 -2.56 22.68 11.61
CA ASN A 72 -1.80 21.46 11.82
C ASN A 72 -2.43 20.46 10.84
N VAL A 73 -1.92 20.50 9.60
CA VAL A 73 -2.39 19.70 8.48
C VAL A 73 -1.87 18.29 8.74
N HIS A 74 -2.49 17.62 9.72
CA HIS A 74 -2.39 16.20 9.94
C HIS A 74 -3.13 15.50 8.80
N THR A 75 -2.57 15.56 7.58
CA THR A 75 -3.13 14.82 6.45
C THR A 75 -2.96 13.33 6.70
N LYS A 76 -4.03 12.56 6.59
CA LYS A 76 -4.02 11.10 6.73
C LYS A 76 -3.30 10.39 5.56
N GLY A 77 -2.92 11.14 4.52
CA GLY A 77 -2.27 10.66 3.30
C GLY A 77 -0.78 10.98 3.28
N THR A 78 -0.40 11.99 2.49
CA THR A 78 0.99 12.30 2.09
C THR A 78 1.98 12.37 3.24
N SER A 79 1.68 13.13 4.30
CA SER A 79 2.59 13.26 5.46
C SER A 79 2.78 11.94 6.24
N SER A 80 1.81 11.02 6.18
CA SER A 80 1.89 9.70 6.83
C SER A 80 2.73 8.70 6.02
N TYR A 81 2.73 8.77 4.69
CA TYR A 81 3.43 7.81 3.83
C TYR A 81 4.95 7.89 3.98
N GLY A 82 5.50 9.11 4.19
CA GLY A 82 6.93 9.31 4.42
C GLY A 82 7.48 8.56 5.64
N LYS A 83 6.62 8.25 6.62
CA LYS A 83 7.01 7.55 7.85
C LYS A 83 6.97 6.01 7.73
N ARG A 84 6.57 5.44 6.58
CA ARG A 84 6.36 3.98 6.40
C ARG A 84 7.63 3.22 5.98
N HIS A 85 8.71 3.36 6.74
CA HIS A 85 9.99 2.65 6.48
C HIS A 85 10.03 1.24 7.09
N ASN A 86 9.34 1.00 8.21
CA ASN A 86 9.30 -0.30 8.87
C ASN A 86 8.43 -1.30 8.09
N LYS A 87 8.95 -2.51 7.87
CA LYS A 87 8.26 -3.56 7.11
C LYS A 87 7.58 -4.55 8.06
N THR A 88 6.30 -4.81 7.84
CA THR A 88 5.54 -5.82 8.57
C THR A 88 5.64 -7.21 7.93
N HIS A 89 5.71 -7.25 6.59
CA HIS A 89 5.74 -8.47 5.80
C HIS A 89 7.05 -8.68 5.04
N THR A 90 7.54 -9.92 5.04
CA THR A 90 8.70 -10.37 4.26
C THR A 90 8.36 -11.64 3.47
N ILE A 91 9.31 -12.11 2.65
CA ILE A 91 9.17 -13.32 1.84
C ILE A 91 9.10 -14.56 2.75
N CYS A 92 8.08 -15.39 2.55
CA CYS A 92 7.92 -16.64 3.26
C CYS A 92 8.73 -17.78 2.60
N ARG A 93 9.52 -18.51 3.40
CA ARG A 93 10.32 -19.67 2.93
C ARG A 93 9.49 -20.78 2.26
N ARG A 94 8.25 -21.01 2.69
CA ARG A 94 7.41 -22.10 2.15
C ARG A 94 6.76 -21.76 0.81
N CYS A 95 6.21 -20.54 0.66
CA CYS A 95 5.40 -20.18 -0.49
C CYS A 95 6.03 -19.13 -1.42
N GLY A 96 7.17 -18.54 -1.05
CA GLY A 96 7.87 -17.53 -1.84
C GLY A 96 7.15 -16.18 -1.95
N LYS A 97 6.02 -15.98 -1.24
CA LYS A 97 5.26 -14.72 -1.27
C LYS A 97 5.69 -13.79 -0.14
N SER A 98 5.66 -12.48 -0.39
CA SER A 98 5.81 -11.45 0.65
C SER A 98 4.55 -11.38 1.52
N SER A 99 4.43 -12.30 2.45
CA SER A 99 3.26 -12.43 3.33
C SER A 99 3.63 -12.98 4.71
N TYR A 100 4.92 -13.16 4.99
CA TYR A 100 5.38 -13.59 6.31
C TYR A 100 5.40 -12.38 7.24
N HIS A 101 4.57 -12.39 8.29
CA HIS A 101 4.53 -11.32 9.26
C HIS A 101 5.69 -11.49 10.27
N ILE A 102 6.56 -10.48 10.39
CA ILE A 102 7.78 -10.58 11.22
C ILE A 102 7.43 -10.75 12.70
N GLN A 103 6.65 -9.83 13.27
CA GLN A 103 6.34 -9.83 14.71
C GLN A 103 5.49 -11.04 15.12
N LYS A 104 4.44 -11.36 14.35
CA LYS A 104 3.54 -12.49 14.63
C LYS A 104 4.10 -13.84 14.15
N SER A 105 5.30 -13.85 13.57
CA SER A 105 5.98 -15.04 13.03
C SER A 105 5.07 -15.98 12.23
N THR A 106 4.13 -15.43 11.46
CA THR A 106 3.09 -16.21 10.77
C THR A 106 2.87 -15.73 9.35
N CYS A 107 2.73 -16.68 8.41
CA CYS A 107 2.47 -16.35 7.02
C CYS A 107 0.98 -16.20 6.74
N GLY A 108 0.58 -15.00 6.32
CA GLY A 108 -0.78 -14.69 5.91
C GLY A 108 -1.25 -15.52 4.72
N SER A 109 -0.38 -15.99 3.82
CA SER A 109 -0.81 -16.77 2.64
C SER A 109 -0.89 -18.29 2.89
N CYS A 110 0.16 -18.90 3.45
CA CYS A 110 0.26 -20.36 3.56
C CYS A 110 0.07 -20.90 4.98
N GLY A 111 0.09 -20.04 6.00
CA GLY A 111 -0.04 -20.44 7.41
C GLY A 111 1.24 -20.95 8.07
N TYR A 112 2.42 -20.84 7.43
CA TYR A 112 3.71 -21.15 8.08
C TYR A 112 3.82 -20.39 9.41
N PRO A 113 4.19 -21.01 10.55
CA PRO A 113 4.85 -22.32 10.71
C PRO A 113 3.94 -23.55 10.77
N ALA A 114 2.61 -23.41 10.75
CA ALA A 114 1.69 -24.54 10.90
C ALA A 114 1.98 -25.69 9.90
N ALA A 115 1.82 -26.93 10.34
CA ALA A 115 2.08 -28.11 9.51
C ALA A 115 1.17 -28.15 8.27
N LYS A 116 -0.13 -27.89 8.46
CA LYS A 116 -1.12 -27.87 7.38
C LYS A 116 -1.07 -26.54 6.62
N LEU A 117 -1.27 -26.61 5.30
CA LEU A 117 -1.43 -25.43 4.46
C LEU A 117 -2.78 -24.76 4.72
N ARG A 118 -2.75 -23.43 4.91
CA ARG A 118 -3.96 -22.62 5.09
C ARG A 118 -4.82 -22.63 3.81
N LYS A 119 -6.03 -23.17 3.90
CA LYS A 119 -7.06 -23.22 2.84
C LYS A 119 -8.40 -22.74 3.36
N TYR A 120 -9.13 -21.98 2.54
CA TYR A 120 -10.47 -21.50 2.85
C TYR A 120 -11.38 -21.74 1.65
N ASN A 121 -12.55 -22.34 1.87
CA ASN A 121 -13.47 -22.72 0.80
C ASN A 121 -14.16 -21.50 0.17
N TRP A 122 -14.33 -20.41 0.94
CA TRP A 122 -14.86 -19.15 0.43
C TRP A 122 -13.94 -18.47 -0.59
N SER A 123 -12.67 -18.89 -0.71
CA SER A 123 -11.69 -18.29 -1.63
C SER A 123 -11.33 -19.23 -2.79
N VAL A 124 -12.30 -19.52 -3.66
CA VAL A 124 -12.16 -20.46 -4.79
C VAL A 124 -10.96 -20.11 -5.70
N LYS A 125 -10.79 -18.83 -6.05
CA LYS A 125 -9.67 -18.35 -6.87
C LYS A 125 -8.31 -18.59 -6.22
N ALA A 126 -8.22 -18.46 -4.89
CA ALA A 126 -6.98 -18.69 -4.16
C ALA A 126 -6.64 -20.18 -4.03
N LEU A 127 -7.64 -21.06 -3.99
CA LEU A 127 -7.47 -22.51 -4.07
C LEU A 127 -6.91 -22.90 -5.45
N ARG A 128 -7.52 -22.42 -6.54
CA ARG A 128 -7.07 -22.72 -7.93
C ARG A 128 -5.62 -22.33 -8.21
N ARG A 129 -5.13 -21.24 -7.63
CA ARG A 129 -3.73 -20.77 -7.81
C ARG A 129 -2.67 -21.65 -7.13
N ARG A 130 -3.07 -22.52 -6.19
CA ARG A 130 -2.14 -23.32 -5.37
C ARG A 130 -2.38 -24.82 -5.45
N THR A 131 -3.44 -25.25 -6.14
CA THR A 131 -3.77 -26.66 -6.28
C THR A 131 -2.68 -27.41 -7.03
N THR A 132 -2.64 -28.72 -6.87
CA THR A 132 -1.80 -29.61 -7.68
C THR A 132 -2.08 -29.36 -9.16
N GLY A 133 -1.04 -29.28 -10.00
CA GLY A 133 -1.17 -28.92 -11.41
C GLY A 133 -0.46 -27.62 -11.81
N THR A 134 -0.37 -26.63 -10.92
CA THR A 134 0.15 -25.30 -11.28
C THR A 134 1.68 -25.17 -11.26
N GLY A 135 2.39 -26.18 -10.73
CA GLY A 135 3.84 -26.17 -10.55
C GLY A 135 4.59 -27.13 -11.49
N ARG A 136 5.88 -27.35 -11.20
CA ARG A 136 6.77 -28.19 -12.03
C ARG A 136 6.38 -29.67 -12.11
N MET A 137 5.55 -30.16 -11.18
CA MET A 137 5.06 -31.55 -11.12
C MET A 137 6.13 -32.63 -11.40
N ARG A 138 7.36 -32.47 -10.89
CA ARG A 138 8.51 -33.34 -11.24
C ARG A 138 8.22 -34.83 -11.09
N TYR A 139 7.64 -35.22 -9.96
CA TYR A 139 7.27 -36.62 -9.70
C TYR A 139 6.00 -37.01 -10.46
N LEU A 140 4.89 -36.32 -10.19
CA LEU A 140 3.56 -36.65 -10.73
C LEU A 140 3.50 -36.67 -12.26
N LYS A 141 4.33 -35.90 -12.97
CA LYS A 141 4.36 -35.92 -14.45
C LYS A 141 4.78 -37.29 -15.02
N THR A 142 5.63 -38.02 -14.29
CA THR A 142 6.13 -39.33 -14.74
C THR A 142 5.24 -40.49 -14.29
N VAL A 143 4.45 -40.30 -13.23
CA VAL A 143 3.65 -41.35 -12.60
C VAL A 143 2.63 -41.98 -13.56
N PRO A 144 1.84 -41.22 -14.37
CA PRO A 144 0.90 -41.83 -15.31
C PRO A 144 1.56 -42.74 -16.35
N ARG A 145 2.78 -42.40 -16.81
CA ARG A 145 3.55 -43.23 -17.72
C ARG A 145 4.04 -44.51 -17.03
N LYS A 146 4.56 -44.39 -15.80
CA LYS A 146 4.98 -45.55 -15.00
C LYS A 146 3.80 -46.48 -14.70
N PHE A 147 2.64 -45.91 -14.37
CA PHE A 147 1.41 -46.64 -14.09
C PHE A 147 0.95 -47.46 -15.31
N LYS A 148 0.92 -46.84 -16.51
CA LYS A 148 0.60 -47.55 -17.77
C LYS A 148 1.56 -48.70 -18.08
N ASN A 149 2.81 -48.58 -17.64
CA ASN A 149 3.84 -49.60 -17.83
C ASN A 149 3.93 -50.58 -16.64
N GLY A 150 2.99 -50.55 -15.69
CA GLY A 150 2.95 -51.46 -14.55
C GLY A 150 4.10 -51.28 -13.55
N PHE A 151 4.68 -50.08 -13.46
CA PHE A 151 5.84 -49.78 -12.60
C PHE A 151 7.04 -50.73 -12.83
N ARG A 152 7.25 -51.20 -14.06
CA ARG A 152 8.42 -52.01 -14.42
C ARG A 152 9.73 -51.28 -14.09
N GLU A 153 10.65 -51.98 -13.45
CA GLU A 153 11.99 -51.49 -13.08
C GLU A 153 13.06 -52.45 -13.63
N GLY A 154 14.29 -51.97 -13.84
CA GLY A 154 15.45 -52.79 -14.20
C GLY A 154 15.46 -53.43 -15.60
N SER A 155 14.34 -53.43 -16.34
CA SER A 155 14.31 -54.03 -17.70
C SER A 155 14.78 -53.04 -18.77
N GLN A 156 15.68 -53.48 -19.64
CA GLN A 156 16.06 -52.74 -20.86
C GLN A 156 15.15 -53.12 -22.03
N ALA A 157 14.97 -52.21 -22.98
CA ALA A 157 14.26 -52.51 -24.21
C ALA A 157 15.13 -53.42 -25.09
N VAL A 158 14.52 -54.48 -25.65
CA VAL A 158 15.21 -55.35 -26.61
C VAL A 158 15.55 -54.53 -27.85
N SER A 159 16.80 -54.60 -28.30
CA SER A 159 17.23 -53.91 -29.51
C SER A 159 16.58 -54.53 -30.74
N LYS A 160 16.19 -53.73 -31.74
CA LYS A 160 15.51 -54.23 -32.95
C LYS A 160 16.35 -55.25 -33.74
N LYS A 161 17.68 -55.09 -33.73
CA LYS A 161 18.62 -55.99 -34.43
C LYS A 161 18.64 -57.41 -33.82
N ALA A 162 18.34 -57.54 -32.53
CA ALA A 162 18.30 -58.82 -31.84
C ALA A 162 16.95 -59.56 -31.99
N ALA A 163 15.91 -58.90 -32.51
CA ALA A 163 14.57 -59.45 -32.63
C ALA A 163 14.24 -60.07 -34.00
N THR A 164 15.10 -59.86 -35.01
CA THR A 164 14.90 -60.27 -36.41
C THR A 164 15.71 -61.50 -36.85
N ASN A 165 16.36 -62.20 -35.92
CA ASN A 165 17.07 -63.46 -36.20
C ASN A 165 16.25 -64.68 -35.77
#